data_AF-A0A2D8EUK3-F1
#
_entry.id   AF-A0A2D8EUK3-F1
#
_cell.length_a   1.000
_cell.length_b   1.000
_cell.length_c   1.000
_cell.angle_alpha   90.00
_cell.angle_beta   90.00
_cell.angle_gamma   90.00
#
_symmetry.space_group_name_H-M   'P 1'
#
loop_
_entity.id
_entity.type
_entity.pdbx_description
1 polymer ?
#
loop_
_entity_poly.entity_id
_entity_poly.type
_entity_poly.pdbx_seq_one_letter_code
_entity_poly.pdbx_strand_id
1 'polypeptide(L)'
;MIQRKKSKYRHITINKKRYYFYSIKWLDILGDSGHCTAQEFNNMKPAEMNTTGYVYSKDKKYLKTFASYDENEEQFSDRNVFPIGVIKEMKRILI
;
A
#
# COMPACT_ATOMS: atom_id res chain seq x y z
N MET A 1 38.07 1.90 -4.34
CA MET A 1 36.76 1.21 -4.34
C MET A 1 35.68 2.25 -4.12
N ILE A 2 34.73 2.43 -5.05
CA ILE A 2 33.62 3.37 -4.86
C ILE A 2 32.66 2.75 -3.83
N GLN A 3 32.64 3.29 -2.61
CA GLN A 3 31.64 2.89 -1.62
C GLN A 3 30.25 3.26 -2.15
N ARG A 4 29.43 2.26 -2.45
CA ARG A 4 28.02 2.46 -2.82
C ARG A 4 27.29 3.11 -1.65
N LYS A 5 26.70 4.29 -1.90
CA LYS A 5 25.90 5.04 -0.93
C LYS A 5 24.74 4.14 -0.46
N LYS A 6 24.63 3.92 0.86
CA LYS A 6 23.52 3.13 1.46
C LYS A 6 22.18 3.75 1.05
N SER A 7 21.16 2.91 0.85
CA SER A 7 19.81 3.40 0.51
C SER A 7 19.30 4.26 1.66
N LYS A 8 18.85 5.48 1.37
CA LYS A 8 18.17 6.34 2.35
C LYS A 8 16.78 5.83 2.76
N TYR A 9 16.24 4.87 2.01
CA TYR A 9 14.88 4.34 2.19
C TYR A 9 14.87 2.92 2.72
N ARG A 10 13.94 2.65 3.65
CA ARG A 10 13.66 1.34 4.21
C ARG A 10 13.20 0.38 3.12
N HIS A 11 13.84 -0.78 3.07
CA HIS A 11 13.58 -1.82 2.07
C HIS A 11 14.09 -3.15 2.58
N ILE A 12 13.61 -4.21 1.94
CA ILE A 12 14.06 -5.59 2.11
C ILE A 12 14.52 -6.11 0.76
N THR A 13 15.24 -7.24 0.76
CA THR A 13 15.63 -7.94 -0.46
C THR A 13 15.19 -9.39 -0.34
N ILE A 14 14.37 -9.86 -1.27
CA ILE A 14 13.91 -11.25 -1.36
C ILE A 14 14.29 -11.72 -2.76
N ASN A 15 14.98 -12.87 -2.85
CA ASN A 15 15.46 -13.43 -4.11
C ASN A 15 16.15 -12.39 -5.03
N LYS A 16 17.10 -11.61 -4.48
CA LYS A 16 17.84 -10.54 -5.17
C LYS A 16 16.99 -9.35 -5.66
N LYS A 17 15.68 -9.33 -5.41
CA LYS A 17 14.78 -8.22 -5.75
C LYS A 17 14.50 -7.35 -4.52
N ARG A 18 14.57 -6.03 -4.69
CA ARG A 18 14.37 -5.06 -3.61
C ARG A 18 12.92 -4.60 -3.55
N TYR A 19 12.34 -4.67 -2.36
CA TYR A 19 11.00 -4.20 -2.07
C TYR A 19 11.07 -3.09 -1.04
N TYR A 20 10.48 -1.94 -1.35
CA TYR A 20 10.59 -0.76 -0.51
C TYR A 20 9.36 -0.57 0.34
N PHE A 21 9.57 -0.07 1.56
CA PHE A 21 8.51 0.16 2.53
C PHE A 21 7.87 1.53 2.30
N TYR A 22 6.54 1.56 2.26
CA TYR A 22 5.74 2.76 2.04
C TYR A 22 4.70 2.94 3.14
N SER A 23 4.34 4.20 3.39
CA SER A 23 3.05 4.60 3.93
C SER A 23 2.15 5.02 2.79
N ILE A 24 0.93 4.49 2.76
CA ILE A 24 -0.04 4.63 1.68
C ILE A 24 -1.33 5.16 2.30
N LYS A 25 -1.73 6.35 1.87
CA LYS A 25 -3.02 6.93 2.22
C LYS A 25 -4.01 6.65 1.09
N TRP A 26 -5.18 6.09 1.42
CA TRP A 26 -6.15 5.66 0.43
C TRP A 26 -7.59 5.80 0.95
N LEU A 27 -8.55 5.72 0.03
CA LEU A 27 -9.99 5.77 0.32
C LEU A 27 -10.56 4.36 0.39
N ASP A 28 -11.07 3.97 1.56
CA ASP A 28 -11.75 2.70 1.75
C ASP A 28 -13.20 2.79 1.32
N ILE A 29 -13.57 1.90 0.40
CA ILE A 29 -14.89 1.91 -0.23
C ILE A 29 -15.88 1.36 0.78
N LEU A 30 -16.88 2.17 1.14
CA LEU A 30 -17.95 1.75 2.03
C LEU A 30 -19.22 1.40 1.26
N GLY A 31 -20.00 0.50 1.86
CA GLY A 31 -21.39 0.23 1.52
C GLY A 31 -22.20 0.15 2.81
N ASP A 32 -23.47 0.50 2.72
CA ASP A 32 -24.44 0.37 3.81
C ASP A 32 -25.72 -0.26 3.25
N SER A 33 -26.34 -1.16 4.03
CA SER A 33 -27.57 -1.88 3.65
C SER A 33 -28.81 -1.38 4.40
N GLY A 34 -28.67 -0.37 5.26
CA GLY A 34 -29.78 0.23 6.00
C GLY A 34 -30.65 1.19 5.18
N HIS A 35 -31.78 1.59 5.76
CA HIS A 35 -32.54 2.73 5.26
C HIS A 35 -31.84 4.04 5.65
N CYS A 36 -31.74 4.95 4.70
CA CYS A 36 -30.97 6.18 4.83
C CYS A 36 -31.72 7.33 4.14
N THR A 37 -31.77 8.49 4.78
CA THR A 37 -32.32 9.71 4.19
C THR A 37 -31.38 10.28 3.13
N ALA A 38 -31.90 11.11 2.22
CA ALA A 38 -31.06 11.77 1.20
C ALA A 38 -29.93 12.62 1.81
N GLN A 39 -30.18 13.24 2.97
CA GLN A 39 -29.16 14.04 3.67
C GLN A 39 -28.03 13.17 4.22
N GLU A 40 -28.36 12.04 4.83
CA GLU A 40 -27.38 11.07 5.32
C GLU A 40 -26.55 10.50 4.15
N PHE A 41 -27.21 10.14 3.03
CA PHE A 41 -26.53 9.59 1.86
C PHE A 41 -25.60 10.60 1.17
N ASN A 42 -26.00 11.86 1.06
CA ASN A 42 -25.14 12.92 0.52
C ASN A 42 -23.89 13.19 1.37
N ASN A 43 -23.97 12.92 2.67
CA ASN A 43 -22.84 13.06 3.59
C ASN A 43 -21.95 11.82 3.66
N MET A 44 -22.40 10.70 3.09
CA MET A 44 -21.69 9.43 3.07
C MET A 44 -20.43 9.54 2.20
N LYS A 45 -19.27 9.22 2.78
CA LYS A 45 -17.96 9.35 2.13
C LYS A 45 -17.05 8.16 2.48
N PRO A 46 -16.20 7.71 1.54
CA PRO A 46 -15.14 6.74 1.81
C PRO A 46 -14.30 7.13 3.03
N ALA A 47 -13.92 6.14 3.85
CA ALA A 47 -13.03 6.38 4.97
C ALA A 47 -11.60 6.61 4.46
N GLU A 48 -10.88 7.60 5.01
CA GLU A 48 -9.46 7.79 4.70
C GLU A 48 -8.59 6.89 5.58
N MET A 49 -7.98 5.89 4.97
CA MET A 49 -7.16 4.90 5.66
C MET A 49 -5.68 5.08 5.36
N ASN A 50 -4.84 4.69 6.33
CA ASN A 50 -3.39 4.62 6.17
C ASN A 50 -2.95 3.16 6.32
N THR A 51 -2.27 2.65 5.30
CA THR A 51 -1.66 1.31 5.32
C THR A 51 -0.15 1.47 5.14
N THR A 52 0.62 0.71 5.92
CA THR A 52 2.07 0.59 5.68
C THR A 52 2.39 -0.81 5.16
N GLY A 53 3.37 -0.90 4.26
CA GLY A 53 3.73 -2.18 3.66
C GLY A 53 4.81 -2.07 2.60
N TYR A 54 5.31 -3.21 2.16
CA TYR A 54 6.23 -3.30 1.05
C TYR A 54 5.45 -3.32 -0.26
N VAL A 55 5.89 -2.53 -1.24
CA VAL A 55 5.26 -2.51 -2.57
C VAL A 55 5.83 -3.63 -3.43
N TYR A 56 4.98 -4.59 -3.79
CA TYR A 56 5.32 -5.69 -4.71
C TYR A 56 5.38 -5.22 -6.16
N SER A 57 4.32 -4.53 -6.61
CA SER A 57 4.22 -3.95 -7.95
C SER A 57 3.25 -2.78 -7.96
N LYS A 58 3.42 -1.89 -8.95
CA LYS A 58 2.51 -0.78 -9.21
C LYS A 58 2.39 -0.59 -10.72
N ASP A 59 1.17 -0.60 -11.24
CA ASP A 59 0.88 -0.24 -12.62
C ASP A 59 -0.16 0.90 -12.66
N LYS A 60 -0.76 1.19 -13.82
CA LYS A 60 -1.76 2.26 -13.97
C LYS A 60 -3.12 1.93 -13.33
N LYS A 61 -3.39 0.66 -13.07
CA LYS A 61 -4.66 0.14 -12.55
C LYS A 61 -4.55 -0.27 -11.09
N TYR A 62 -3.45 -0.91 -10.70
CA TYR A 62 -3.30 -1.53 -9.38
C TYR A 62 -1.99 -1.20 -8.68
N LEU A 63 -2.08 -1.07 -7.36
CA LEU A 63 -0.97 -1.09 -6.43
C LEU A 63 -1.06 -2.37 -5.59
N LYS A 64 -0.01 -3.19 -5.59
CA LYS A 64 0.06 -4.43 -4.82
C LYS A 64 1.07 -4.30 -3.70
N THR A 65 0.68 -4.65 -2.48
CA THR A 65 1.54 -4.61 -1.30
C THR A 65 1.50 -5.93 -0.53
N PHE A 66 2.45 -6.10 0.39
CA PHE A 66 2.52 -7.19 1.36
C PHE A 66 3.17 -6.68 2.66
N ALA A 67 2.91 -7.35 3.79
CA ALA A 67 3.53 -7.00 5.07
C ALA A 67 4.45 -8.10 5.61
N SER A 68 4.17 -9.35 5.29
CA SER A 68 4.91 -10.52 5.79
C SER A 68 5.46 -11.33 4.60
N TYR A 69 6.65 -11.91 4.75
CA TYR A 69 7.34 -12.63 3.68
C TYR A 69 8.29 -13.69 4.24
N ASP A 70 8.62 -14.69 3.42
CA ASP A 70 9.74 -15.59 3.68
C ASP A 70 11.02 -15.00 3.05
N GLU A 71 12.15 -15.05 3.76
CA GLU A 71 13.41 -14.48 3.27
C GLU A 71 14.07 -15.35 2.19
N ASN A 72 13.79 -16.66 2.22
CA ASN A 72 14.40 -17.69 1.38
C ASN A 72 13.49 -18.08 0.21
N GLU A 73 12.18 -17.92 0.35
CA GLU A 73 11.18 -18.26 -0.67
C GLU A 73 10.35 -17.05 -1.12
N GLU A 74 9.86 -17.04 -2.36
CA GLU A 74 8.96 -15.97 -2.85
C GLU A 74 7.52 -16.14 -2.35
N GLN A 75 7.37 -16.20 -1.02
CA GLN A 75 6.07 -16.22 -0.35
C GLN A 75 5.76 -14.84 0.26
N PHE A 76 4.56 -14.33 -0.03
CA PHE A 76 4.10 -13.02 0.44
C PHE A 76 2.74 -13.15 1.12
N SER A 77 2.62 -12.60 2.33
CA SER A 77 1.42 -12.62 3.17
C SER A 77 0.99 -11.19 3.53
N ASP A 78 -0.24 -11.05 4.03
CA ASP A 78 -0.89 -9.75 4.28
C ASP A 78 -0.90 -8.87 3.03
N ARG A 79 -1.29 -9.50 1.92
CA ARG A 79 -1.27 -8.89 0.60
C ARG A 79 -2.50 -8.03 0.38
N ASN A 80 -2.28 -6.85 -0.19
CA ASN A 80 -3.37 -5.96 -0.59
C ASN A 80 -3.26 -5.62 -2.07
N VAL A 81 -4.41 -5.42 -2.72
CA VAL A 81 -4.51 -4.93 -4.09
C VAL A 81 -5.42 -3.71 -4.09
N PHE A 82 -4.82 -2.54 -4.24
CA PHE A 82 -5.56 -1.27 -4.28
C PHE A 82 -5.75 -0.85 -5.74
N PRO A 83 -6.97 -0.49 -6.17
CA PRO A 83 -7.15 0.30 -7.39
C PRO A 83 -6.40 1.63 -7.26
N ILE A 84 -5.70 2.06 -8.32
CA ILE A 84 -4.95 3.32 -8.26
C ILE A 84 -5.85 4.52 -7.99
N GLY A 85 -7.11 4.48 -8.43
CA GLY A 85 -8.09 5.57 -8.23
C GLY A 85 -8.41 5.86 -6.77
N VAL A 86 -8.17 4.93 -5.84
CA VAL A 86 -8.40 5.16 -4.41
C VAL A 86 -7.16 5.68 -3.67
N ILE A 87 -5.98 5.67 -4.31
CA ILE A 87 -4.73 6.10 -3.68
C ILE A 87 -4.66 7.62 -3.66
N LYS A 88 -4.59 8.19 -2.46
CA LYS A 88 -4.45 9.63 -2.22
C LYS A 88 -2.99 10.04 -2.15
N GLU A 89 -2.16 9.22 -1.51
CA GLU A 89 -0.74 9.51 -1.32
C GLU A 89 0.08 8.23 -1.15
N MET A 90 1.32 8.24 -1.64
CA MET A 90 2.33 7.21 -1.35
C MET A 90 3.64 7.86 -0.92
N LYS A 91 4.08 7.56 0.30
CA LYS A 91 5.34 8.06 0.88
C LYS A 91 6.28 6.91 1.16
N ARG A 92 7.49 6.96 0.60
CA ARG A 92 8.53 5.97 0.87
C ARG A 92 9.20 6.29 2.20
N ILE A 93 9.30 5.30 3.08
CA ILE A 93 9.80 5.49 4.44
C ILE A 93 11.34 5.48 4.45
N LEU A 94 11.94 6.41 5.20
CA LEU A 94 13.40 6.52 5.38
C LEU A 94 13.91 5.43 6.36
N ILE A 95 15.22 5.16 6.32
CA ILE A 95 15.91 4.34 7.33
C ILE A 95 16.22 5.18 8.56
#